data_AF-A0A4U2DVM9-F1
#
_entry.id   AF-A0A4U2DVM9-F1
#
_cell.length_a   1.000
_cell.length_b   1.000
_cell.length_c   1.000
_cell.angle_alpha   90.00
_cell.angle_beta   90.00
_cell.angle_gamma   90.00
#
_symmetry.space_group_name_H-M   'P 1'
#
loop_
_entity.id
_entity.type
_entity.pdbx_description
1 polymer ?
#
loop_
_entity_poly.entity_id
_entity_poly.type
_entity_poly.pdbx_seq_one_letter_code
_entity_poly.pdbx_strand_id
1 'polypeptide(L)'
;MPDWQQEVQQRFPLLGTLGTPWRWNNAGAPDLGEWILDARETLLRRESLDLTDCPNHVLWRPLTGNAQTDLINQHNAQQRIINQNQTDSFLVIGSSMNERSRHRYAQSSRTTQVVEQVQLAQVITAASEFDRLNGINLVESILTTASTMATNVEMARTLTRVKSILGGRNRQPPTTFEHALSNVASSNERSDILTALQEVESKNGTRIYRRSAYTALKDSVSLSVSSPDKAMSESAMIIREQIRQKGDTRIPKRAIGSTLLLKGLEADHCLILDANERGMDNKHLYVALSRGAKTVTVFSRNNQIS
;
A
#
# COMPACT_ATOMS: atom_id res chain seq x y z
N MET A 1 7.08 25.34 -11.51
CA MET A 1 7.97 24.31 -12.11
C MET A 1 8.50 24.86 -13.41
N PRO A 2 9.76 24.57 -13.80
CA PRO A 2 10.32 25.02 -15.06
C PRO A 2 9.53 24.49 -16.26
N ASP A 3 9.43 25.28 -17.33
CA ASP A 3 8.85 24.82 -18.59
C ASP A 3 9.78 23.77 -19.24
N TRP A 4 9.24 22.57 -19.50
CA TRP A 4 10.05 21.46 -19.99
C TRP A 4 10.61 21.69 -21.40
N GLN A 5 9.82 22.30 -22.29
CA GLN A 5 10.24 22.56 -23.67
C GLN A 5 11.14 23.79 -23.76
N GLN A 6 10.79 24.87 -23.07
CA GLN A 6 11.46 26.16 -23.20
C GLN A 6 12.69 26.28 -22.30
N GLU A 7 12.73 25.62 -21.14
CA GLU A 7 13.84 25.77 -20.18
C GLU A 7 14.69 24.50 -20.06
N VAL A 8 14.06 23.32 -19.93
CA VAL A 8 14.78 22.07 -19.67
C VAL A 8 15.42 21.52 -20.94
N GLN A 9 14.66 21.39 -22.04
CA GLN A 9 15.17 20.82 -23.29
C GLN A 9 16.25 21.68 -23.97
N GLN A 10 16.29 23.00 -23.70
CA GLN A 10 17.37 23.85 -24.17
C GLN A 10 18.72 23.49 -23.52
N ARG A 11 18.71 23.08 -22.25
CA ARG A 11 19.92 22.66 -21.52
C ARG A 11 20.20 21.16 -21.59
N PHE A 12 19.15 20.35 -21.74
CA PHE A 12 19.21 18.91 -21.81
C PHE A 12 18.47 18.43 -23.07
N PRO A 13 19.10 18.54 -24.25
CA PRO A 13 18.47 18.17 -25.50
C PRO A 13 18.10 16.68 -25.51
N LEU A 14 17.00 16.36 -26.18
CA LEU A 14 16.56 14.97 -26.32
C LEU A 14 17.57 14.20 -27.18
N LEU A 15 18.32 13.29 -26.56
CA LEU A 15 19.33 12.48 -27.24
C LEU A 15 18.74 11.25 -27.96
N GLY A 16 17.53 10.83 -27.57
CA GLY A 16 16.84 9.70 -28.17
C GLY A 16 15.55 9.36 -27.45
N THR A 17 14.68 8.63 -28.13
CA THR A 17 13.47 8.01 -27.58
C THR A 17 13.66 6.50 -27.51
N LEU A 18 12.89 5.84 -26.64
CA LEU A 18 12.92 4.38 -26.58
C LEU A 18 12.36 3.82 -27.90
N GLY A 19 13.24 3.34 -28.78
CA GLY A 19 12.86 2.75 -30.06
C GLY A 19 12.69 1.23 -30.03
N THR A 20 13.20 0.54 -29.01
CA THR A 20 13.05 -0.91 -28.86
C THR A 20 12.62 -1.23 -27.43
N PRO A 21 11.47 -1.91 -27.23
CA PRO A 21 10.93 -2.19 -25.91
C PRO A 21 11.60 -3.40 -25.23
N TRP A 22 12.93 -3.33 -25.02
CA TRP A 22 13.75 -4.45 -24.50
C TRP A 22 13.22 -5.09 -23.22
N ARG A 23 12.64 -4.32 -22.31
CA ARG A 23 12.05 -4.83 -21.06
C ARG A 23 10.96 -5.87 -21.33
N TRP A 24 10.07 -5.56 -22.28
CA TRP A 24 8.96 -6.44 -22.65
C TRP A 24 9.43 -7.59 -23.55
N ASN A 25 10.40 -7.33 -24.44
CA ASN A 25 11.03 -8.37 -25.25
C ASN A 25 11.68 -9.45 -24.36
N ASN A 26 12.43 -9.03 -23.34
CA ASN A 26 13.09 -9.94 -22.40
C ASN A 26 12.08 -10.72 -21.53
N ALA A 27 10.89 -10.17 -21.32
CA ALA A 27 9.79 -10.81 -20.60
C ALA A 27 8.92 -11.70 -21.50
N GLY A 28 9.19 -11.76 -22.81
CA GLY A 28 8.43 -12.54 -23.79
C GLY A 28 7.10 -11.92 -24.22
N ALA A 29 6.95 -10.60 -24.10
CA ALA A 29 5.73 -9.86 -24.46
C ALA A 29 6.03 -8.65 -25.38
N PRO A 30 6.68 -8.84 -26.55
CA PRO A 30 7.11 -7.74 -27.42
C PRO A 30 5.94 -6.86 -27.91
N ASP A 31 4.79 -7.46 -28.19
CA ASP A 31 3.55 -6.80 -28.59
C ASP A 31 2.99 -5.88 -27.50
N LEU A 32 3.10 -6.26 -26.21
CA LEU A 32 2.81 -5.36 -25.09
C LEU A 32 3.73 -4.14 -25.09
N GLY A 33 5.02 -4.36 -25.38
CA GLY A 33 6.03 -3.32 -25.44
C GLY A 33 5.74 -2.28 -26.51
N GLU A 34 5.46 -2.73 -27.74
CA GLU A 34 5.09 -1.85 -28.85
C GLU A 34 3.78 -1.10 -28.55
N TRP A 35 2.76 -1.80 -28.05
CA TRP A 35 1.48 -1.16 -27.68
C TRP A 35 1.66 -0.09 -26.59
N ILE A 36 2.53 -0.29 -25.60
CA ILE A 36 2.82 0.73 -24.57
C ILE A 36 3.53 1.96 -25.18
N LEU A 37 4.38 1.78 -26.20
CA LEU A 37 5.03 2.89 -26.89
C LEU A 37 4.03 3.69 -27.73
N ASP A 38 3.14 3.02 -28.45
CA ASP A 38 2.06 3.68 -29.18
C ASP A 38 1.10 4.40 -28.23
N ALA A 39 0.72 3.74 -27.13
CA ALA A 39 -0.12 4.32 -26.09
C ALA A 39 0.50 5.58 -25.49
N ARG A 40 1.83 5.65 -25.36
CA ARG A 40 2.53 6.85 -24.91
C ARG A 40 2.27 8.03 -25.85
N GLU A 41 2.41 7.81 -27.15
CA GLU A 41 2.23 8.87 -28.15
C GLU A 41 0.79 9.38 -28.17
N THR A 42 -0.20 8.47 -28.14
CA THR A 42 -1.62 8.81 -28.07
C THR A 42 -1.95 9.64 -26.82
N LEU A 43 -1.46 9.20 -25.64
CA LEU A 43 -1.70 9.90 -24.38
C LEU A 43 -0.97 11.25 -24.29
N LEU A 44 0.19 11.39 -24.94
CA LEU A 44 0.89 12.68 -25.06
C LEU A 44 0.09 13.69 -25.89
N ARG A 45 -0.60 13.23 -26.94
CA ARG A 45 -1.53 14.05 -27.75
C ARG A 45 -2.86 14.34 -27.06
N ARG A 46 -3.09 13.75 -25.88
CA ARG A 46 -4.36 13.81 -25.14
C ARG A 46 -5.53 13.15 -25.84
N GLU A 47 -5.24 12.15 -26.65
CA GLU A 47 -6.21 11.27 -27.28
C GLU A 47 -6.56 10.11 -26.32
N SER A 48 -7.71 9.48 -26.53
CA SER A 48 -8.14 8.32 -25.75
C SER A 48 -7.61 7.00 -26.35
N LEU A 49 -7.38 6.02 -25.48
CA LEU A 49 -7.04 4.65 -25.88
C LEU A 49 -8.30 3.79 -25.89
N ASP A 50 -8.48 2.99 -26.95
CA ASP A 50 -9.50 1.95 -26.98
C ASP A 50 -8.98 0.65 -26.40
N LEU A 51 -9.67 0.14 -25.39
CA LEU A 51 -9.35 -1.10 -24.71
C LEU A 51 -9.93 -2.35 -25.39
N THR A 52 -10.75 -2.21 -26.45
CA THR A 52 -11.31 -3.37 -27.17
C THR A 52 -10.37 -3.99 -28.19
N ASP A 53 -9.39 -3.22 -28.70
CA ASP A 53 -8.44 -3.67 -29.73
C ASP A 53 -7.01 -3.72 -29.16
N CYS A 54 -6.88 -4.43 -28.06
CA CYS A 54 -5.64 -4.54 -27.29
C CYS A 54 -4.94 -5.88 -27.58
N PRO A 55 -3.59 -5.94 -27.51
CA PRO A 55 -2.86 -7.21 -27.62
C PRO A 55 -3.23 -8.14 -26.47
N ASN A 56 -2.98 -9.44 -26.63
CA ASN A 56 -3.37 -10.48 -25.66
C ASN A 56 -2.81 -10.26 -24.24
N HIS A 57 -1.75 -9.47 -24.12
CA HIS A 57 -1.11 -9.11 -22.86
C HIS A 57 -1.83 -7.98 -22.09
N VAL A 58 -2.80 -7.30 -22.72
CA VAL A 58 -3.62 -6.25 -22.12
C VAL A 58 -5.06 -6.75 -21.98
N LEU A 59 -5.47 -7.00 -20.74
CA LEU A 59 -6.78 -7.56 -20.41
C LEU A 59 -7.71 -6.48 -19.86
N TRP A 60 -8.70 -6.07 -20.65
CA TRP A 60 -9.73 -5.15 -20.18
C TRP A 60 -10.86 -5.88 -19.44
N ARG A 61 -11.32 -5.28 -18.34
CA ARG A 61 -12.47 -5.72 -17.56
C ARG A 61 -13.37 -4.51 -17.27
N PRO A 62 -14.62 -4.47 -17.74
CA PRO A 62 -15.51 -3.36 -17.43
C PRO A 62 -15.88 -3.34 -15.94
N LEU A 63 -15.89 -2.14 -15.35
CA LEU A 63 -16.46 -1.88 -14.04
C LEU A 63 -17.99 -1.85 -14.16
N THR A 64 -18.66 -2.49 -13.21
CA THR A 64 -20.12 -2.60 -13.15
C THR A 64 -20.78 -1.35 -12.55
N GLY A 65 -20.00 -0.49 -11.88
CA GLY A 65 -20.50 0.65 -11.12
C GLY A 65 -20.97 0.27 -9.71
N ASN A 66 -21.00 -1.02 -9.37
CA ASN A 66 -21.25 -1.49 -8.02
C ASN A 66 -19.91 -1.81 -7.33
N ALA A 67 -19.57 -1.02 -6.31
CA ALA A 67 -18.28 -1.12 -5.62
C ALA A 67 -17.99 -2.51 -5.02
N GLN A 68 -19.01 -3.24 -4.57
CA GLN A 68 -18.82 -4.58 -3.99
C GLN A 68 -18.55 -5.61 -5.09
N THR A 69 -19.35 -5.60 -6.15
CA THR A 69 -19.15 -6.47 -7.32
C THR A 69 -17.80 -6.20 -7.99
N ASP A 70 -17.43 -4.94 -8.14
CA ASP A 70 -16.17 -4.54 -8.75
C ASP A 70 -14.97 -4.99 -7.93
N LEU A 71 -15.03 -4.85 -6.60
CA LEU A 71 -13.99 -5.36 -5.71
C LEU A 71 -13.84 -6.89 -5.81
N ILE A 72 -14.96 -7.63 -5.90
CA ILE A 72 -14.95 -9.09 -6.09
C ILE A 72 -14.31 -9.44 -7.44
N ASN A 73 -14.67 -8.74 -8.52
CA ASN A 73 -14.12 -8.97 -9.84
C ASN A 73 -12.61 -8.67 -9.91
N GLN A 74 -12.16 -7.60 -9.28
CA GLN A 74 -10.74 -7.25 -9.16
C GLN A 74 -9.96 -8.31 -8.38
N HIS A 75 -10.49 -8.79 -7.24
CA HIS A 75 -9.88 -9.88 -6.49
C HIS A 75 -9.83 -11.18 -7.30
N ASN A 76 -10.90 -11.51 -8.03
CA ASN A 76 -10.93 -12.69 -8.91
C ASN A 76 -9.87 -12.60 -10.01
N ALA A 77 -9.69 -11.43 -10.62
CA ALA A 77 -8.63 -11.19 -11.60
C ALA A 77 -7.24 -11.35 -10.96
N GLN A 78 -7.00 -10.74 -9.80
CA GLN A 78 -5.76 -10.91 -9.06
C GLN A 78 -5.46 -12.38 -8.73
N GLN A 79 -6.44 -13.13 -8.21
CA GLN A 79 -6.25 -14.54 -7.86
C GLN A 79 -5.92 -15.39 -9.09
N ARG A 80 -6.57 -15.14 -10.23
CA ARG A 80 -6.26 -15.85 -11.49
C ARG A 80 -4.80 -15.61 -11.91
N ILE A 81 -4.35 -14.36 -11.91
CA ILE A 81 -2.97 -13.99 -12.26
C ILE A 81 -1.98 -14.67 -11.31
N ILE A 82 -2.22 -14.59 -10.00
CA ILE A 82 -1.34 -15.16 -8.97
C ILE A 82 -1.27 -16.69 -9.06
N ASN A 83 -2.40 -17.37 -9.28
CA ASN A 83 -2.45 -18.83 -9.33
C ASN A 83 -1.71 -19.38 -10.55
N GLN A 84 -1.78 -18.67 -11.67
CA GLN A 84 -1.05 -19.01 -12.90
C GLN A 84 0.44 -18.66 -12.82
N ASN A 85 0.81 -17.62 -12.04
CA ASN A 85 2.17 -17.07 -12.01
C ASN A 85 2.65 -16.90 -10.55
N GLN A 86 2.81 -18.01 -9.83
CA GLN A 86 3.09 -17.99 -8.37
C GLN A 86 4.42 -17.31 -8.03
N THR A 87 5.41 -17.44 -8.91
CA THR A 87 6.76 -16.88 -8.77
C THR A 87 6.87 -15.44 -9.22
N ASP A 88 5.84 -14.89 -9.85
CA ASP A 88 5.93 -13.60 -10.50
C ASP A 88 5.56 -12.45 -9.56
N SER A 89 6.12 -11.29 -9.86
CA SER A 89 5.84 -10.03 -9.19
C SER A 89 4.55 -9.42 -9.71
N PHE A 90 3.83 -8.71 -8.83
CA PHE A 90 2.51 -8.17 -9.12
C PHE A 90 2.30 -6.80 -8.47
N LEU A 91 1.89 -5.83 -9.28
CA LEU A 91 1.53 -4.50 -8.81
C LEU A 91 0.04 -4.24 -9.01
N VAL A 92 -0.57 -3.63 -8.00
CA VAL A 92 -1.91 -3.07 -8.07
C VAL A 92 -1.80 -1.56 -8.04
N ILE A 93 -2.36 -0.91 -9.06
CA ILE A 93 -2.47 0.53 -9.14
C ILE A 93 -3.87 0.91 -8.68
N GLY A 94 -3.94 1.53 -7.51
CA GLY A 94 -5.18 2.13 -6.99
C GLY A 94 -5.16 3.66 -7.09
N SER A 95 -6.29 4.25 -6.72
CA SER A 95 -6.51 5.70 -6.64
C SER A 95 -5.31 6.46 -6.10
N SER A 96 -4.86 7.52 -6.78
CA SER A 96 -3.83 8.44 -6.28
C SER A 96 -4.37 9.32 -5.15
N MET A 97 -5.67 9.63 -5.20
CA MET A 97 -6.35 10.57 -4.30
C MET A 97 -6.99 9.89 -3.09
N ASN A 98 -7.30 8.59 -3.18
CA ASN A 98 -7.98 7.85 -2.12
C ASN A 98 -7.07 6.77 -1.51
N GLU A 99 -6.26 7.15 -0.52
CA GLU A 99 -5.42 6.19 0.21
C GLU A 99 -6.23 5.09 0.91
N ARG A 100 -7.40 5.45 1.45
CA ARG A 100 -8.28 4.50 2.16
C ARG A 100 -8.78 3.38 1.24
N SER A 101 -9.06 3.66 -0.04
CA SER A 101 -9.47 2.60 -0.98
C SER A 101 -8.34 1.60 -1.24
N ARG A 102 -7.09 2.08 -1.36
CA ARG A 102 -5.91 1.19 -1.48
C ARG A 102 -5.72 0.32 -0.26
N HIS A 103 -5.87 0.89 0.94
CA HIS A 103 -5.77 0.13 2.19
C HIS A 103 -6.88 -0.92 2.30
N ARG A 104 -8.12 -0.58 1.95
CA ARG A 104 -9.26 -1.51 1.96
C ARG A 104 -9.06 -2.67 0.98
N TYR A 105 -8.49 -2.40 -0.19
CA TYR A 105 -8.11 -3.44 -1.14
C TYR A 105 -7.01 -4.35 -0.57
N ALA A 106 -5.94 -3.79 0.00
CA ALA A 106 -4.87 -4.57 0.63
C ALA A 106 -5.34 -5.41 1.83
N GLN A 107 -6.25 -4.86 2.63
CA GLN A 107 -6.84 -5.51 3.80
C GLN A 107 -7.68 -6.73 3.40
N SER A 108 -8.45 -6.62 2.31
CA SER A 108 -9.25 -7.73 1.76
C SER A 108 -8.43 -8.72 0.92
N SER A 109 -7.24 -8.32 0.46
CA SER A 109 -6.30 -9.19 -0.24
C SER A 109 -5.44 -10.01 0.72
N ARG A 110 -5.35 -11.32 0.47
CA ARG A 110 -4.50 -12.24 1.24
C ARG A 110 -3.00 -12.01 1.04
N THR A 111 -2.59 -11.38 -0.07
CA THR A 111 -1.20 -11.38 -0.51
C THR A 111 -0.62 -10.00 -0.78
N THR A 112 -1.46 -8.98 -0.90
CA THR A 112 -1.03 -7.65 -1.36
C THR A 112 -0.58 -6.78 -0.18
N GLN A 113 0.61 -6.20 -0.27
CA GLN A 113 1.15 -5.27 0.72
C GLN A 113 1.02 -3.83 0.24
N VAL A 114 0.78 -2.89 1.14
CA VAL A 114 0.75 -1.47 0.82
C VAL A 114 2.17 -0.93 0.69
N VAL A 115 2.43 -0.18 -0.37
CA VAL A 115 3.62 0.67 -0.48
C VAL A 115 3.31 1.99 0.20
N GLU A 116 4.08 2.32 1.24
CA GLU A 116 3.86 3.50 2.07
C GLU A 116 4.54 4.74 1.51
N GLN A 117 4.01 5.91 1.86
CA GLN A 117 4.70 7.17 1.62
C GLN A 117 5.93 7.31 2.52
N VAL A 118 7.01 7.84 1.98
CA VAL A 118 8.26 8.08 2.71
C VAL A 118 8.06 8.98 3.93
N GLN A 119 7.06 9.87 3.93
CA GLN A 119 6.79 10.73 5.09
C GLN A 119 6.27 9.97 6.32
N LEU A 120 5.67 8.78 6.15
CA LEU A 120 5.09 7.96 7.23
C LEU A 120 4.25 8.78 8.25
N ALA A 121 3.47 9.76 7.77
CA ALA A 121 2.80 10.74 8.64
C ALA A 121 1.87 10.11 9.68
N GLN A 122 1.17 9.03 9.31
CA GLN A 122 0.29 8.30 10.23
C GLN A 122 1.07 7.59 11.35
N VAL A 123 2.31 7.14 11.09
CA VAL A 123 3.18 6.53 12.11
C VAL A 123 3.60 7.59 13.13
N ILE A 124 4.02 8.77 12.65
CA ILE A 124 4.41 9.89 13.52
C ILE A 124 3.21 10.35 14.36
N THR A 125 2.03 10.43 13.74
CA THR A 125 0.79 10.80 14.45
C THR A 125 0.46 9.80 15.54
N ALA A 126 0.47 8.50 15.23
CA ALA A 126 0.21 7.45 16.22
C ALA A 126 1.22 7.45 17.36
N ALA A 127 2.52 7.58 17.06
CA ALA A 127 3.56 7.68 18.08
C ALA A 127 3.35 8.89 19.01
N SER A 128 2.99 10.05 18.44
CA SER A 128 2.67 11.26 19.21
C SER A 128 1.40 11.12 20.06
N GLU A 129 0.40 10.37 19.58
CA GLU A 129 -0.77 10.03 20.40
C GLU A 129 -0.39 9.11 21.56
N PHE A 130 0.46 8.11 21.31
CA PHE A 130 0.91 7.19 22.37
C PHE A 130 1.71 7.91 23.46
N ASP A 131 2.47 8.96 23.11
CA ASP A 131 3.19 9.79 24.10
C ASP A 131 2.24 10.58 25.03
N ARG A 132 1.04 10.94 24.54
CA ARG A 132 0.09 11.80 25.27
C ARG A 132 -0.97 11.03 26.04
N LEU A 133 -1.34 9.85 25.56
CA LEU A 133 -2.43 9.05 26.10
C LEU A 133 -1.93 8.08 27.17
N ASN A 134 -2.83 7.68 28.06
CA ASN A 134 -2.58 6.68 29.09
C ASN A 134 -3.83 5.83 29.33
N GLY A 135 -3.66 4.76 30.10
CA GLY A 135 -4.75 3.89 30.52
C GLY A 135 -5.56 3.34 29.35
N ILE A 136 -6.89 3.30 29.50
CA ILE A 136 -7.77 2.73 28.48
C ILE A 136 -7.79 3.53 27.17
N ASN A 137 -7.51 4.84 27.23
CA ASN A 137 -7.47 5.69 26.03
C ASN A 137 -6.26 5.36 25.17
N LEU A 138 -5.11 5.03 25.78
CA LEU A 138 -3.93 4.54 25.07
C LEU A 138 -4.21 3.20 24.40
N VAL A 139 -4.88 2.28 25.11
CA VAL A 139 -5.31 0.98 24.52
C VAL A 139 -6.21 1.20 23.30
N GLU A 140 -7.16 2.13 23.37
CA GLU A 140 -8.05 2.45 22.25
C GLU A 140 -7.27 3.04 21.06
N SER A 141 -6.30 3.92 21.28
CA SER A 141 -5.43 4.45 20.23
C SER A 141 -4.53 3.37 19.60
N ILE A 142 -3.98 2.45 20.40
CA ILE A 142 -3.21 1.29 19.90
C ILE A 142 -4.08 0.40 19.01
N LEU A 143 -5.28 0.02 19.48
CA LEU A 143 -6.19 -0.82 18.72
C LEU A 143 -6.68 -0.14 17.44
N THR A 144 -6.98 1.15 17.51
CA THR A 144 -7.36 1.97 16.35
C THR A 144 -6.23 1.97 15.34
N THR A 145 -5.01 2.32 15.75
CA THR A 145 -3.83 2.34 14.88
C THR A 145 -3.56 0.97 14.26
N ALA A 146 -3.52 -0.09 15.07
CA ALA A 146 -3.31 -1.46 14.60
C ALA A 146 -4.38 -1.88 13.58
N SER A 147 -5.65 -1.53 13.79
CA SER A 147 -6.75 -1.86 12.87
C SER A 147 -6.61 -1.23 11.49
N THR A 148 -5.84 -0.14 11.37
CA THR A 148 -5.55 0.50 10.07
C THR A 148 -4.41 -0.19 9.31
N MET A 149 -3.68 -1.12 9.92
CA MET A 149 -2.49 -1.78 9.36
C MET A 149 -2.57 -3.31 9.36
N ALA A 150 -3.47 -3.89 10.16
CA ALA A 150 -3.60 -5.31 10.41
C ALA A 150 -5.05 -5.81 10.29
N THR A 151 -5.23 -7.05 9.85
CA THR A 151 -6.52 -7.75 9.92
C THR A 151 -6.74 -8.35 11.31
N ASN A 152 -7.98 -8.77 11.61
CA ASN A 152 -8.31 -9.55 12.82
C ASN A 152 -7.92 -8.90 14.16
N VAL A 153 -7.78 -7.58 14.22
CA VAL A 153 -7.60 -6.84 15.48
C VAL A 153 -8.86 -6.93 16.35
N GLU A 154 -10.05 -6.91 15.74
CA GLU A 154 -11.35 -6.97 16.43
C GLU A 154 -11.55 -5.88 17.50
N MET A 155 -11.11 -4.65 17.19
CA MET A 155 -11.04 -3.49 18.11
C MET A 155 -12.19 -3.41 19.13
N ALA A 156 -13.44 -3.36 18.69
CA ALA A 156 -14.59 -3.22 19.60
C ALA A 156 -14.73 -4.38 20.60
N ARG A 157 -14.54 -5.61 20.12
CA ARG A 157 -14.59 -6.82 20.96
C ARG A 157 -13.40 -6.87 21.92
N THR A 158 -12.20 -6.61 21.42
CA THR A 158 -10.98 -6.60 22.23
C THR A 158 -11.02 -5.51 23.31
N LEU A 159 -11.46 -4.29 22.97
CA LEU A 159 -11.60 -3.21 23.94
C LEU A 159 -12.61 -3.55 25.04
N THR A 160 -13.75 -4.16 24.67
CA THR A 160 -14.76 -4.63 25.63
C THR A 160 -14.17 -5.70 26.56
N ARG A 161 -13.38 -6.63 25.99
CA ARG A 161 -12.69 -7.68 26.75
C ARG A 161 -11.67 -7.10 27.73
N VAL A 162 -10.83 -6.16 27.31
CA VAL A 162 -9.87 -5.49 28.20
C VAL A 162 -10.58 -4.76 29.34
N LYS A 163 -11.66 -4.01 29.07
CA LYS A 163 -12.48 -3.37 30.12
C LYS A 163 -13.10 -4.37 31.10
N SER A 164 -13.46 -5.57 30.64
CA SER A 164 -13.98 -6.65 31.48
C SER A 164 -12.88 -7.24 32.37
N ILE A 165 -11.67 -7.43 31.84
CA ILE A 165 -10.50 -7.97 32.55
C ILE A 165 -10.03 -6.99 33.64
N LEU A 166 -9.87 -5.71 33.30
CA LEU A 166 -9.47 -4.68 34.27
C LEU A 166 -10.46 -4.54 35.43
N GLY A 167 -11.75 -4.82 35.17
CA GLY A 167 -12.80 -4.82 36.20
C GLY A 167 -12.95 -6.15 36.94
N GLY A 168 -12.13 -7.16 36.68
CA GLY A 168 -12.24 -8.49 37.31
C GLY A 168 -13.53 -9.26 36.97
N ARG A 169 -14.18 -8.93 35.84
CA ARG A 169 -15.48 -9.50 35.41
C ARG A 169 -15.35 -10.54 34.30
N ASN A 170 -14.14 -10.88 33.88
CA ASN A 170 -13.91 -11.83 32.80
C ASN A 170 -14.19 -13.26 33.26
N ARG A 171 -15.04 -13.99 32.53
CA ARG A 171 -15.30 -15.41 32.78
C ARG A 171 -14.23 -16.33 32.20
N GLN A 172 -13.65 -15.92 31.07
CA GLN A 172 -12.59 -16.63 30.38
C GLN A 172 -11.24 -15.96 30.66
N PRO A 173 -10.15 -16.75 30.78
CA PRO A 173 -8.82 -16.20 31.00
C PRO A 173 -8.43 -15.26 29.85
N PRO A 174 -7.68 -14.18 30.12
CA PRO A 174 -7.14 -13.31 29.08
C PRO A 174 -6.24 -14.08 28.11
N THR A 175 -6.35 -13.78 26.82
CA THR A 175 -5.32 -14.15 25.84
C THR A 175 -4.03 -13.34 26.08
N THR A 176 -2.89 -13.76 25.50
CA THR A 176 -1.62 -13.00 25.60
C THR A 176 -1.77 -11.56 25.11
N PHE A 177 -2.48 -11.36 24.00
CA PHE A 177 -2.79 -10.04 23.47
C PHE A 177 -3.68 -9.20 24.41
N GLU A 178 -4.75 -9.79 24.97
CA GLU A 178 -5.61 -9.10 25.93
C GLU A 178 -4.86 -8.75 27.22
N HIS A 179 -3.96 -9.63 27.67
CA HIS A 179 -3.09 -9.39 28.82
C HIS A 179 -2.11 -8.24 28.57
N ALA A 180 -1.43 -8.23 27.41
CA ALA A 180 -0.52 -7.15 27.04
C ALA A 180 -1.24 -5.78 27.00
N LEU A 181 -2.46 -5.73 26.45
CA LEU A 181 -3.26 -4.50 26.47
C LEU A 181 -3.73 -4.12 27.88
N SER A 182 -4.00 -5.10 28.75
CA SER A 182 -4.36 -4.84 30.15
C SER A 182 -3.17 -4.26 30.93
N ASN A 183 -1.95 -4.69 30.63
CA ASN A 183 -0.72 -4.10 31.17
C ASN A 183 -0.59 -2.64 30.72
N VAL A 184 -0.74 -2.36 29.42
CA VAL A 184 -0.74 -0.97 28.89
C VAL A 184 -1.78 -0.08 29.57
N ALA A 185 -2.96 -0.62 29.91
CA ALA A 185 -3.97 0.17 30.61
C ALA A 185 -3.63 0.43 32.09
N SER A 186 -2.75 -0.36 32.67
CA SER A 186 -2.39 -0.31 34.10
C SER A 186 -1.03 0.34 34.36
N SER A 187 -0.18 0.42 33.33
CA SER A 187 1.15 1.02 33.37
C SER A 187 1.25 2.22 32.41
N ASN A 188 2.31 3.01 32.57
CA ASN A 188 2.70 4.03 31.59
C ASN A 188 4.04 3.66 30.91
N GLU A 189 4.39 2.38 30.92
CA GLU A 189 5.68 1.90 30.42
C GLU A 189 5.65 1.71 28.90
N ARG A 190 6.66 2.24 28.20
CA ARG A 190 6.78 2.11 26.74
C ARG A 190 7.03 0.65 26.30
N SER A 191 7.62 -0.16 27.18
CA SER A 191 7.83 -1.59 26.97
C SER A 191 6.50 -2.34 26.84
N ASP A 192 5.47 -1.98 27.61
CA ASP A 192 4.15 -2.61 27.50
C ASP A 192 3.47 -2.28 26.17
N ILE A 193 3.65 -1.05 25.66
CA ILE A 193 3.19 -0.66 24.32
C ILE A 193 3.88 -1.53 23.25
N LEU A 194 5.21 -1.71 23.38
CA LEU A 194 5.97 -2.55 22.46
C LEU A 194 5.48 -3.99 22.48
N THR A 195 5.26 -4.56 23.66
CA THR A 195 4.71 -5.92 23.82
C THR A 195 3.32 -6.03 23.22
N ALA A 196 2.44 -5.05 23.42
CA ALA A 196 1.12 -5.05 22.80
C ALA A 196 1.20 -5.06 21.26
N LEU A 197 2.11 -4.29 20.66
CA LEU A 197 2.35 -4.31 19.21
C LEU A 197 2.95 -5.64 18.73
N GLN A 198 3.80 -6.29 19.51
CA GLN A 198 4.33 -7.62 19.16
C GLN A 198 3.21 -8.67 19.20
N GLU A 199 2.32 -8.61 20.18
CA GLU A 199 1.21 -9.54 20.32
C GLU A 199 0.15 -9.42 19.19
N VAL A 200 -0.01 -8.24 18.59
CA VAL A 200 -0.83 -8.11 17.37
C VAL A 200 -0.28 -8.99 16.24
N GLU A 201 1.04 -9.00 16.01
CA GLU A 201 1.66 -9.83 14.96
C GLU A 201 1.56 -11.32 15.27
N SER A 202 1.67 -11.70 16.54
CA SER A 202 1.60 -13.08 17.00
C SER A 202 0.17 -13.63 17.07
N LYS A 203 -0.85 -12.76 17.12
CA LYS A 203 -2.26 -13.18 17.19
C LYS A 203 -2.64 -14.01 15.97
N ASN A 204 -3.13 -15.23 16.21
CA ASN A 204 -3.50 -16.16 15.16
C ASN A 204 -4.52 -15.53 14.18
N GLY A 205 -4.27 -15.73 12.89
CA GLY A 205 -5.08 -15.17 11.80
C GLY A 205 -4.80 -13.71 11.48
N THR A 206 -3.94 -13.00 12.22
CA THR A 206 -3.59 -11.60 11.92
C THR A 206 -2.71 -11.52 10.68
N ARG A 207 -3.02 -10.56 9.80
CA ARG A 207 -2.20 -10.22 8.63
C ARG A 207 -1.87 -8.75 8.67
N ILE A 208 -0.58 -8.43 8.77
CA ILE A 208 -0.11 -7.05 8.59
C ILE A 208 -0.03 -6.74 7.10
N TYR A 209 -0.95 -5.90 6.60
CA TYR A 209 -1.04 -5.51 5.19
C TYR A 209 -0.35 -4.17 4.88
N ARG A 210 -0.01 -3.41 5.92
CA ARG A 210 0.83 -2.20 5.86
C ARG A 210 2.15 -2.43 6.59
N ARG A 211 2.90 -3.43 6.14
CA ARG A 211 4.07 -3.92 6.86
C ARG A 211 5.12 -2.84 7.11
N SER A 212 5.47 -2.01 6.11
CA SER A 212 6.47 -0.95 6.29
C SER A 212 6.06 0.06 7.38
N ALA A 213 4.79 0.52 7.39
CA ALA A 213 4.29 1.42 8.43
C ALA A 213 4.23 0.76 9.81
N TYR A 214 3.75 -0.48 9.89
CA TYR A 214 3.65 -1.22 11.15
C TYR A 214 5.03 -1.48 11.77
N THR A 215 5.99 -1.94 10.96
CA THR A 215 7.37 -2.13 11.38
C THR A 215 7.99 -0.81 11.82
N ALA A 216 7.80 0.28 11.06
CA ALA A 216 8.30 1.58 11.46
C ALA A 216 7.74 2.04 12.82
N LEU A 217 6.44 1.85 13.07
CA LEU A 217 5.84 2.17 14.37
C LEU A 217 6.45 1.33 15.50
N LYS A 218 6.57 0.01 15.30
CA LYS A 218 7.17 -0.90 16.28
C LYS A 218 8.64 -0.54 16.58
N ASP A 219 9.42 -0.25 15.54
CA ASP A 219 10.82 0.16 15.66
C ASP A 219 10.95 1.51 16.37
N SER A 220 9.98 2.42 16.17
CA SER A 220 9.92 3.71 16.85
C SER A 220 9.69 3.55 18.35
N VAL A 221 8.72 2.72 18.74
CA VAL A 221 8.46 2.40 20.15
C VAL A 221 9.69 1.68 20.75
N SER A 222 10.26 0.70 20.05
CA SER A 222 11.47 0.01 20.49
C SER A 222 12.65 0.95 20.73
N LEU A 223 12.89 1.91 19.83
CA LEU A 223 13.94 2.90 19.98
C LEU A 223 13.68 3.80 21.20
N SER A 224 12.43 4.21 21.43
CA SER A 224 12.07 5.03 22.59
C SER A 224 12.19 4.29 23.93
N VAL A 225 12.13 2.96 23.93
CA VAL A 225 12.42 2.11 25.11
C VAL A 225 13.93 2.11 25.39
N SER A 226 14.76 1.98 24.36
CA SER A 226 16.23 2.02 24.49
C SER A 226 16.81 3.44 24.65
N SER A 227 16.00 4.48 24.42
CA SER A 227 16.37 5.89 24.57
C SER A 227 15.26 6.65 25.32
N PRO A 228 15.18 6.50 26.65
CA PRO A 228 14.10 7.06 27.45
C PRO A 228 13.97 8.59 27.38
N ASP A 229 15.07 9.28 27.05
CA ASP A 229 15.17 10.73 26.86
C ASP A 229 14.36 11.25 25.66
N LYS A 230 13.97 10.37 24.74
CA LYS A 230 13.23 10.73 23.51
C LYS A 230 11.78 10.34 23.61
N ALA A 231 10.89 11.17 23.10
CA ALA A 231 9.50 10.81 22.90
C ALA A 231 9.36 9.75 21.78
N MET A 232 8.30 8.93 21.79
CA MET A 232 8.03 7.98 20.70
C MET A 232 7.89 8.68 19.36
N SER A 233 7.32 9.90 19.31
CA SER A 233 7.24 10.69 18.09
C SER A 233 8.61 11.12 17.55
N GLU A 234 9.57 11.43 18.42
CA GLU A 234 10.94 11.78 18.02
C GLU A 234 11.68 10.55 17.49
N SER A 235 11.53 9.40 18.19
CA SER A 235 12.00 8.11 17.69
C SER A 235 11.41 7.79 16.31
N ALA A 236 10.13 8.08 16.08
CA ALA A 236 9.50 7.89 14.77
C ALA A 236 10.08 8.77 13.66
N MET A 237 10.46 10.02 13.98
CA MET A 237 11.17 10.88 13.04
C MET A 237 12.55 10.33 12.67
N ILE A 238 13.28 9.77 13.65
CA ILE A 238 14.58 9.12 13.43
C ILE A 238 14.42 7.89 12.53
N ILE A 239 13.50 6.98 12.86
CA ILE A 239 13.24 5.76 12.07
C ILE A 239 12.81 6.13 10.63
N ARG A 240 11.95 7.13 10.46
CA ARG A 240 11.57 7.62 9.14
C ARG A 240 12.77 8.11 8.34
N GLU A 241 13.66 8.90 8.95
CA GLU A 241 14.85 9.40 8.26
C GLU A 241 15.79 8.27 7.85
N GLN A 242 15.96 7.25 8.70
CA GLN A 242 16.73 6.05 8.36
C GLN A 242 16.13 5.30 7.17
N ILE A 243 14.81 5.13 7.12
CA ILE A 243 14.10 4.51 5.98
C ILE A 243 14.29 5.34 4.71
N ARG A 244 14.20 6.67 4.81
CA ARG A 244 14.41 7.59 3.68
C ARG A 244 15.81 7.47 3.10
N GLN A 245 16.84 7.38 3.94
CA GLN A 245 18.24 7.30 3.50
C GLN A 245 18.60 5.94 2.92
N LYS A 246 18.14 4.85 3.55
CA LYS A 246 18.42 3.49 3.09
C LYS A 246 17.62 3.12 1.84
N GLY A 247 16.53 3.84 1.58
CA GLY A 247 15.47 3.40 0.67
C GLY A 247 14.69 2.23 1.27
N ASP A 248 13.43 2.05 0.85
CA ASP A 248 12.69 0.85 1.27
C ASP A 248 13.23 -0.36 0.48
N THR A 249 14.16 -1.09 1.09
CA THR A 249 14.83 -2.26 0.50
C THR A 249 13.89 -3.46 0.34
N ARG A 250 12.63 -3.35 0.76
CA ARG A 250 11.64 -4.44 0.78
C ARG A 250 10.44 -4.07 -0.06
N ILE A 251 10.64 -3.81 -1.35
CA ILE A 251 9.50 -3.72 -2.27
C ILE A 251 8.79 -5.07 -2.26
N PRO A 252 7.53 -5.14 -1.80
CA PRO A 252 6.85 -6.41 -1.71
C PRO A 252 6.66 -6.98 -3.10
N LYS A 253 6.89 -8.29 -3.25
CA LYS A 253 6.62 -9.01 -4.50
C LYS A 253 5.21 -8.77 -5.03
N ARG A 254 4.25 -8.53 -4.13
CA ARG A 254 2.85 -8.25 -4.44
C ARG A 254 2.44 -7.00 -3.69
N ALA A 255 2.34 -5.89 -4.40
CA ALA A 255 2.22 -4.57 -3.81
C ALA A 255 1.04 -3.78 -4.39
N ILE A 256 0.45 -2.89 -3.58
CA ILE A 256 -0.50 -1.87 -4.03
C ILE A 256 0.03 -0.49 -3.68
N GLY A 257 -0.13 0.44 -4.62
CA GLY A 257 0.21 1.84 -4.42
C GLY A 257 -0.51 2.72 -5.42
N SER A 258 -0.30 4.03 -5.30
CA SER A 258 -0.64 4.96 -6.37
C SER A 258 0.42 4.88 -7.47
N THR A 259 0.09 5.40 -8.65
CA THR A 259 1.04 5.58 -9.76
C THR A 259 2.32 6.32 -9.34
N LEU A 260 2.23 7.30 -8.44
CA LEU A 260 3.40 8.03 -7.93
C LEU A 260 4.26 7.17 -7.00
N LEU A 261 3.64 6.41 -6.08
CA LEU A 261 4.34 5.53 -5.15
C LEU A 261 5.02 4.35 -5.85
N LEU A 262 4.43 3.89 -6.95
CA LEU A 262 4.94 2.78 -7.75
C LEU A 262 5.79 3.26 -8.94
N LYS A 263 6.05 4.57 -9.06
CA LYS A 263 6.92 5.11 -10.11
C LYS A 263 8.34 4.61 -9.89
N GLY A 264 8.94 4.02 -10.93
CA GLY A 264 10.26 3.40 -10.85
C GLY A 264 10.24 1.96 -10.31
N LEU A 265 9.09 1.47 -9.85
CA LEU A 265 8.88 0.06 -9.59
C LEU A 265 8.38 -0.64 -10.86
N GLU A 266 8.77 -1.89 -11.01
CA GLU A 266 8.43 -2.75 -12.14
C GLU A 266 7.95 -4.10 -11.61
N ALA A 267 7.02 -4.71 -12.33
CA ALA A 267 6.58 -6.07 -12.05
C ALA A 267 6.28 -6.83 -13.34
N ASP A 268 6.15 -8.13 -13.21
CA ASP A 268 5.71 -9.01 -14.29
C ASP A 268 4.25 -8.68 -14.66
N HIS A 269 3.39 -8.50 -13.66
CA HIS A 269 1.97 -8.27 -13.87
C HIS A 269 1.51 -6.98 -13.19
N CYS A 270 0.66 -6.20 -13.88
CA CYS A 270 0.02 -5.00 -13.33
C CYS A 270 -1.50 -5.11 -13.38
N LEU A 271 -2.18 -4.69 -12.31
CA LEU A 271 -3.64 -4.56 -12.23
C LEU A 271 -4.01 -3.11 -11.90
N ILE A 272 -4.72 -2.44 -12.80
CA ILE A 272 -5.26 -1.09 -12.58
C ILE A 272 -6.69 -1.21 -12.10
N LEU A 273 -6.99 -0.71 -10.91
CA LEU A 273 -8.31 -0.88 -10.28
C LEU A 273 -9.42 -0.03 -10.93
N ASP A 274 -9.10 1.17 -11.39
CA ASP A 274 -10.00 2.01 -12.17
C ASP A 274 -9.19 3.02 -12.99
N ALA A 275 -9.11 2.80 -14.30
CA ALA A 275 -8.41 3.67 -15.24
C ALA A 275 -9.16 4.97 -15.55
N ASN A 276 -10.44 5.09 -15.14
CA ASN A 276 -11.19 6.34 -15.23
C ASN A 276 -11.32 7.04 -13.86
N GLU A 277 -10.55 6.62 -12.84
CA GLU A 277 -10.69 7.21 -11.51
C GLU A 277 -10.21 8.67 -11.49
N ARG A 278 -10.83 9.49 -10.65
CA ARG A 278 -10.42 10.89 -10.44
C ARG A 278 -8.95 10.95 -10.01
N GLY A 279 -8.12 11.63 -10.80
CA GLY A 279 -6.68 11.74 -10.57
C GLY A 279 -5.85 10.74 -11.39
N MET A 280 -6.47 9.92 -12.23
CA MET A 280 -5.81 9.23 -13.35
C MET A 280 -5.85 10.14 -14.57
N ASP A 281 -4.77 10.88 -14.83
CA ASP A 281 -4.58 11.63 -16.07
C ASP A 281 -3.72 10.82 -17.06
N ASN A 282 -3.59 11.30 -18.30
CA ASN A 282 -2.71 10.69 -19.32
C ASN A 282 -1.31 10.29 -18.80
N LYS A 283 -0.68 11.08 -17.93
CA LYS A 283 0.66 10.79 -17.39
C LYS A 283 0.61 9.64 -16.40
N HIS A 284 -0.34 9.69 -15.47
CA HIS A 284 -0.58 8.62 -14.51
C HIS A 284 -1.02 7.34 -15.21
N LEU A 285 -1.83 7.43 -16.25
CA LEU A 285 -2.30 6.30 -17.03
C LEU A 285 -1.15 5.62 -17.78
N TYR A 286 -0.31 6.37 -18.47
CA TYR A 286 0.90 5.83 -19.10
C TYR A 286 1.83 5.15 -18.08
N VAL A 287 2.04 5.79 -16.91
CA VAL A 287 2.83 5.18 -15.83
C VAL A 287 2.19 3.86 -15.38
N ALA A 288 0.87 3.82 -15.18
CA ALA A 288 0.15 2.62 -14.73
C ALA A 288 0.26 1.47 -15.75
N LEU A 289 0.02 1.75 -17.03
CA LEU A 289 0.09 0.79 -18.13
C LEU A 289 1.52 0.23 -18.30
N SER A 290 2.54 1.07 -18.13
CA SER A 290 3.95 0.65 -18.25
C SER A 290 4.53 -0.12 -17.05
N ARG A 291 3.74 -0.38 -16.00
CA ARG A 291 4.25 -1.09 -14.81
C ARG A 291 4.39 -2.60 -15.01
N GLY A 292 3.60 -3.24 -15.88
CA GLY A 292 3.64 -4.68 -16.13
C GLY A 292 4.55 -5.04 -17.32
N ALA A 293 5.44 -6.02 -17.14
CA ALA A 293 6.34 -6.51 -18.18
C ALA A 293 5.77 -7.68 -18.99
N LYS A 294 4.91 -8.50 -18.38
CA LYS A 294 4.24 -9.66 -18.99
C LYS A 294 2.77 -9.40 -19.28
N THR A 295 2.00 -8.82 -18.34
CA THR A 295 0.59 -8.49 -18.60
C THR A 295 0.13 -7.23 -17.86
N VAL A 296 -0.88 -6.57 -18.41
CA VAL A 296 -1.60 -5.46 -17.77
C VAL A 296 -3.09 -5.78 -17.77
N THR A 297 -3.71 -5.83 -16.60
CA THR A 297 -5.17 -5.94 -16.48
C THR A 297 -5.74 -4.58 -16.10
N VAL A 298 -6.70 -4.09 -16.89
CA VAL A 298 -7.26 -2.76 -16.74
C VAL A 298 -8.74 -2.88 -16.39
N PHE A 299 -9.12 -2.38 -15.22
CA PHE A 299 -10.51 -2.11 -14.90
C PHE A 299 -10.84 -0.67 -15.27
N SER A 300 -11.97 -0.46 -15.94
CA SER A 300 -12.43 0.87 -16.34
C SER A 300 -13.94 0.86 -16.56
N ARG A 301 -14.59 2.02 -16.45
CA ARG A 301 -16.03 2.16 -16.70
C ARG A 301 -16.35 2.16 -18.19
N ASN A 302 -15.47 2.75 -18.99
CA ASN A 302 -15.58 2.85 -20.43
C ASN A 302 -14.45 2.08 -21.12
N ASN A 303 -14.67 1.60 -22.34
CA ASN A 303 -13.59 1.07 -23.17
C ASN A 303 -12.57 2.13 -23.60
N GLN A 304 -12.97 3.41 -23.57
CA GLN A 304 -12.10 4.55 -23.85
C GLN A 304 -11.52 5.11 -22.55
N ILE A 305 -10.20 5.24 -22.48
CA ILE A 305 -9.48 5.78 -21.32
C ILE A 305 -8.51 6.91 -21.71
N SER A 306 -8.45 7.95 -20.89
CA SER A 306 -7.52 9.09 -20.94
C SER A 306 -7.33 9.69 -19.56
#